data_AF-A0A5B8KAW1-F1
#
_entry.id   AF-A0A5B8KAW1-F1
#
_cell.length_a   1.000
_cell.length_b   1.000
_cell.length_c   1.000
_cell.angle_alpha   90.00
_cell.angle_beta   90.00
_cell.angle_gamma   90.00
#
_symmetry.space_group_name_H-M   'P 1'
#
loop_
_entity.id
_entity.type
_entity.pdbx_description
1 polymer ?
#
loop_
_entity_poly.entity_id
_entity_poly.type
_entity_poly.pdbx_seq_one_letter_code
_entity_poly.pdbx_strand_id
1 'polypeptide(L)'
;MNKSVDLDRAKIIAEQIVELKSNLSELNKELKELFKDTDVPVKEALSTGGQLIYEIVKPKPKFDYVTYSAFLYQSIKQGKSLTEDELDDLLPQFTIEKNERWSLKVKK
;
A
#
# COMPACT_ATOMS: atom_id res chain seq x y z
N MET A 1 0.09 -1.20 -40.54
CA MET A 1 0.06 -2.66 -40.27
C MET A 1 -0.68 -2.89 -38.96
N ASN A 2 -1.89 -3.47 -39.01
CA ASN A 2 -2.60 -3.85 -37.79
C ASN A 2 -1.98 -5.14 -37.25
N LYS A 3 -1.33 -5.08 -36.09
CA LYS A 3 -0.90 -6.28 -35.37
C LYS A 3 -2.15 -6.95 -34.79
N SER A 4 -2.45 -8.16 -35.25
CA SER A 4 -3.45 -9.02 -34.60
C SER A 4 -2.82 -9.70 -33.39
N VAL A 5 -3.57 -9.80 -32.29
CA VAL A 5 -3.13 -10.51 -31.08
C VAL A 5 -3.47 -11.99 -31.23
N ASP A 6 -2.51 -12.86 -30.93
CA ASP A 6 -2.75 -14.30 -30.76
C ASP A 6 -3.52 -14.54 -29.46
N LEU A 7 -4.84 -14.65 -29.60
CA LEU A 7 -5.75 -14.76 -28.46
C LEU A 7 -5.59 -16.07 -27.68
N ASP A 8 -5.23 -17.16 -28.35
CA ASP A 8 -5.08 -18.46 -27.69
C ASP A 8 -3.84 -18.47 -26.80
N ARG A 9 -2.73 -17.93 -27.31
CA ARG A 9 -1.53 -17.72 -26.49
C ARG A 9 -1.77 -16.73 -25.35
N ALA A 10 -2.54 -15.66 -25.59
CA ALA A 10 -2.85 -14.68 -24.56
C ALA A 10 -3.69 -15.28 -23.41
N LYS A 11 -4.64 -16.17 -23.72
CA LYS A 11 -5.45 -16.87 -22.70
C LYS A 11 -4.59 -17.78 -21.82
N ILE A 12 -3.72 -18.59 -22.42
CA ILE A 12 -2.82 -19.48 -21.66
C ILE A 12 -1.95 -18.67 -20.68
N ILE A 13 -1.39 -17.56 -21.14
CA ILE A 13 -0.59 -16.67 -20.29
C ILE A 13 -1.45 -16.06 -19.17
N ALA A 14 -2.69 -15.63 -19.48
CA ALA A 14 -3.59 -15.07 -18.49
C ALA A 14 -3.96 -16.09 -17.40
N GLU A 15 -4.23 -17.34 -17.77
CA GLU A 15 -4.49 -18.44 -16.82
C GLU A 15 -3.29 -18.70 -15.91
N GLN A 16 -2.07 -18.77 -16.48
CA GLN A 16 -0.84 -18.92 -15.69
C GLN A 16 -0.63 -17.75 -14.73
N ILE A 17 -0.94 -16.52 -15.15
CA ILE A 17 -0.85 -15.35 -14.26
C ILE A 17 -1.83 -15.48 -13.08
N VAL A 18 -3.04 -15.97 -13.33
CA VAL A 18 -4.05 -16.18 -12.26
C VAL A 18 -3.56 -17.22 -11.26
N GLU A 19 -3.05 -18.35 -11.76
CA GLU A 19 -2.50 -19.42 -10.91
C GLU A 19 -1.32 -18.92 -10.06
N LEU A 20 -0.34 -18.26 -10.68
CA LEU A 20 0.82 -17.71 -9.98
C LEU A 20 0.42 -16.67 -8.93
N LYS A 21 -0.61 -15.87 -9.18
CA LYS A 21 -1.14 -14.92 -8.18
C LYS A 21 -1.77 -15.63 -6.99
N SER A 22 -2.48 -16.74 -7.21
CA SER A 22 -3.05 -17.55 -6.14
C SER A 22 -1.94 -18.15 -5.28
N ASN A 23 -0.98 -18.81 -5.91
CA ASN A 23 0.16 -19.42 -5.22
C ASN A 23 0.98 -18.39 -4.44
N LEU A 24 1.21 -17.20 -5.03
CA LEU A 24 1.89 -16.10 -4.34
C LEU A 24 1.10 -15.63 -3.11
N SER A 25 -0.23 -15.56 -3.19
CA SER A 25 -1.07 -15.18 -2.06
C SER A 25 -0.97 -16.19 -0.93
N GLU A 26 -0.97 -17.48 -1.23
CA GLU A 26 -0.82 -18.57 -0.26
C GLU A 26 0.56 -18.54 0.42
N LEU A 27 1.64 -18.48 -0.36
CA LEU A 27 3.00 -18.37 0.16
C LEU A 27 3.19 -17.12 1.04
N ASN A 28 2.56 -16.00 0.69
CA ASN A 28 2.59 -14.80 1.53
C ASN A 28 1.84 -14.97 2.86
N LYS A 29 0.78 -15.80 2.90
CA LYS A 29 0.09 -16.12 4.16
C LYS A 29 0.96 -17.01 5.03
N GLU A 30 1.51 -18.08 4.48
CA GLU A 30 2.43 -18.98 5.19
C GLU A 30 3.62 -18.21 5.76
N LEU A 31 4.25 -17.36 4.94
CA LEU A 31 5.37 -16.54 5.38
C LEU A 31 4.97 -15.57 6.51
N LYS A 32 3.77 -14.98 6.47
CA LYS A 32 3.30 -14.13 7.58
C LYS A 32 3.05 -14.91 8.86
N GLU A 33 2.52 -16.13 8.76
CA GLU A 33 2.31 -16.98 9.94
C GLU A 33 3.64 -17.38 10.59
N LEU A 34 4.71 -17.60 9.81
CA LEU A 34 6.06 -17.87 10.35
C LEU A 34 6.64 -16.71 11.16
N PHE A 35 6.28 -15.47 10.82
CA PHE A 35 6.72 -14.25 11.51
C PHE A 35 5.68 -13.75 12.53
N LYS A 36 4.61 -14.51 12.75
CA LYS A 36 3.61 -14.17 13.75
C LYS A 36 4.27 -14.14 15.12
N ASP A 37 3.94 -13.11 15.90
CA ASP A 37 4.49 -12.85 17.22
C ASP A 37 6.03 -12.69 17.26
N THR A 38 6.68 -12.55 16.11
CA THR A 38 8.10 -12.24 16.02
C THR A 38 8.34 -10.75 16.24
N ASP A 39 9.21 -10.44 17.18
CA ASP A 39 9.58 -9.10 17.66
C ASP A 39 11.06 -8.75 17.39
N VAL A 40 11.76 -9.60 16.64
CA VAL A 40 13.15 -9.42 16.23
C VAL A 40 13.23 -9.08 14.74
N PRO A 41 13.99 -8.05 14.34
CA PRO A 41 14.18 -7.72 12.93
C PRO A 41 15.02 -8.80 12.22
N VAL A 42 14.63 -9.13 10.99
CA VAL A 42 15.32 -10.13 10.15
C VAL A 42 15.69 -9.50 8.82
N LYS A 43 16.92 -9.74 8.37
CA LYS A 43 17.38 -9.36 7.04
C LYS A 43 18.30 -10.43 6.48
N GLU A 44 17.77 -11.26 5.59
CA GLU A 44 18.47 -12.42 5.04
C GLU A 44 18.51 -12.38 3.52
N ALA A 45 19.64 -12.84 2.95
CA ALA A 45 19.78 -12.98 1.51
C ALA A 45 19.17 -14.31 1.04
N LEU A 46 18.46 -14.27 -0.08
CA LEU A 46 17.90 -15.46 -0.71
C LEU A 46 18.88 -16.02 -1.74
N SER A 47 18.92 -17.34 -1.88
CA SER A 47 19.77 -18.04 -2.85
C SER A 47 19.55 -17.63 -4.31
N THR A 48 18.37 -17.09 -4.62
CA THR A 48 17.98 -16.61 -5.97
C THR A 48 18.33 -15.14 -6.22
N GLY A 49 19.06 -14.49 -5.29
CA GLY A 49 19.53 -13.11 -5.42
C GLY A 49 18.62 -12.04 -4.81
N GLY A 50 17.54 -12.43 -4.12
CA GLY A 50 16.66 -11.52 -3.40
C GLY A 50 17.02 -11.33 -1.92
N GLN A 51 16.16 -10.63 -1.18
CA GLN A 51 16.26 -10.42 0.27
C GLN A 51 14.91 -10.62 0.96
N LEU A 52 14.92 -11.34 2.07
CA LEU A 52 13.84 -11.40 3.05
C LEU A 52 14.09 -10.32 4.11
N ILE A 53 13.14 -9.42 4.30
CA ILE A 53 13.23 -8.30 5.24
C ILE A 53 12.00 -8.31 6.14
N TYR A 54 12.22 -8.34 7.45
CA TYR A 54 11.22 -8.13 8.48
C TYR A 54 11.72 -7.03 9.43
N GLU A 55 11.07 -5.87 9.39
CA GLU A 55 11.52 -4.68 10.14
C GLU A 55 10.33 -3.84 10.60
N ILE A 56 10.54 -3.05 11.65
CA ILE A 56 9.58 -2.00 12.03
C ILE A 56 9.68 -0.88 11.00
N VAL A 57 8.55 -0.56 10.37
CA VAL A 57 8.44 0.58 9.46
C VAL A 57 7.56 1.63 10.09
N LYS A 58 8.01 2.89 10.02
CA LYS A 58 7.18 4.07 10.27
C LYS A 58 6.62 4.56 8.95
N PRO A 59 5.34 4.28 8.63
CA PRO A 59 4.77 4.72 7.37
C PRO A 59 4.71 6.24 7.33
N LYS A 60 4.86 6.83 6.14
CA LYS A 60 4.68 8.28 5.98
C LYS A 60 3.25 8.67 6.40
N PRO A 61 3.07 9.84 7.05
CA PRO A 61 1.75 10.38 7.32
C PRO A 61 0.91 10.45 6.06
N LYS A 62 -0.40 10.26 6.19
CA LYS A 62 -1.34 10.30 5.08
C LYS A 62 -2.35 11.40 5.31
N PHE A 63 -2.60 12.21 4.29
CA PHE A 63 -3.68 13.18 4.32
C PHE A 63 -5.06 12.50 4.25
N ASP A 64 -5.97 12.92 5.13
CA ASP A 64 -7.35 12.46 5.20
C ASP A 64 -8.27 13.34 4.35
N TYR A 65 -8.33 13.00 3.06
CA TYR A 65 -9.21 13.67 2.11
C TYR A 65 -10.70 13.54 2.46
N VAL A 66 -11.12 12.48 3.15
CA VAL A 66 -12.54 12.26 3.47
C VAL A 66 -12.97 13.27 4.52
N THR A 67 -12.22 13.34 5.62
CA THR A 67 -12.51 14.29 6.70
C THR A 67 -12.33 15.72 6.24
N TYR A 68 -11.30 16.01 5.43
CA TYR A 68 -11.09 17.33 4.86
C TYR A 68 -12.24 17.78 3.95
N SER A 69 -12.73 16.90 3.06
CA SER A 69 -13.86 17.22 2.18
C SER A 69 -15.15 17.46 2.96
N ALA A 70 -15.39 16.68 4.01
CA ALA A 70 -16.54 16.89 4.90
C ALA A 70 -16.46 18.23 5.63
N PHE A 71 -15.26 18.62 6.10
CA PHE A 71 -15.00 19.91 6.72
C PHE A 71 -15.27 21.08 5.76
N LEU A 72 -14.77 21.02 4.53
CA LEU A 72 -15.00 22.06 3.52
C LEU A 72 -16.50 22.21 3.21
N TYR A 73 -17.21 21.09 3.03
CA TYR A 73 -18.63 21.08 2.76
C TYR A 73 -19.45 21.70 3.90
N GLN A 74 -19.09 21.41 5.16
CA GLN A 74 -19.75 22.03 6.33
C GLN A 74 -19.44 23.53 6.42
N SER A 75 -18.21 23.94 6.13
CA SER A 75 -17.80 25.34 6.14
C SER A 75 -18.59 26.17 5.13
N ILE A 76 -18.79 25.63 3.91
CA ILE A 76 -19.64 26.24 2.88
C ILE A 76 -21.09 26.36 3.37
N LYS A 77 -21.65 25.30 3.97
CA LYS A 77 -23.02 25.32 4.53
C LYS A 77 -23.20 26.36 5.63
N GLN A 78 -22.17 26.62 6.41
CA GLN A 78 -22.17 27.63 7.48
C GLN A 78 -21.95 29.05 6.94
N GLY A 79 -21.78 29.24 5.62
CA GLY A 79 -21.50 30.54 5.02
C GLY A 79 -20.10 31.05 5.33
N LYS A 80 -19.17 30.19 5.75
CA LYS A 80 -17.78 30.57 5.99
C LYS A 80 -17.04 30.67 4.66
N SER A 81 -16.34 31.77 4.46
CA SER A 81 -15.35 31.93 3.41
C SER A 81 -13.98 31.84 4.05
N LEU A 82 -13.23 30.80 3.71
CA LEU A 82 -11.83 30.65 4.13
C LEU A 82 -10.95 31.20 3.00
N THR A 83 -9.96 31.99 3.38
CA THR A 83 -8.87 32.41 2.50
C THR A 83 -7.91 31.25 2.22
N GLU A 84 -7.04 31.41 1.23
CA GLU A 84 -6.01 30.41 0.91
C GLU A 84 -5.06 30.19 2.11
N ASP A 85 -4.64 31.27 2.77
CA ASP A 85 -3.78 31.20 3.96
C ASP A 85 -4.45 30.42 5.11
N GLU A 86 -5.75 30.66 5.36
CA GLU A 86 -6.50 29.93 6.38
C GLU A 86 -6.67 28.44 6.04
N LEU A 87 -6.80 28.10 4.76
CA LEU A 87 -6.86 26.70 4.34
C LEU A 87 -5.52 26.00 4.56
N ASP A 88 -4.41 26.66 4.22
CA ASP A 88 -3.06 26.14 4.40
C ASP A 88 -2.74 25.89 5.88
N ASP A 89 -3.18 26.78 6.78
CA ASP A 89 -3.06 26.60 8.23
C ASP A 89 -3.89 25.42 8.78
N LEU A 90 -4.97 25.04 8.09
CA LEU A 90 -5.85 23.93 8.48
C LEU A 90 -5.40 22.57 7.93
N LEU A 91 -4.68 22.54 6.79
CA LEU A 91 -4.22 21.30 6.15
C LEU A 91 -3.48 20.33 7.11
N PRO A 92 -2.57 20.78 8.00
CA PRO A 92 -1.87 19.90 8.93
C PRO A 92 -2.82 19.07 9.82
N GLN A 93 -4.00 19.61 10.17
CA GLN A 93 -4.96 18.94 11.06
C GLN A 93 -5.59 17.70 10.42
N PHE A 94 -5.57 17.60 9.10
CA PHE A 94 -6.08 16.46 8.35
C PHE A 94 -4.97 15.46 8.00
N THR A 95 -3.76 15.64 8.52
CA THR A 95 -2.68 14.69 8.36
C THR A 95 -2.75 13.64 9.44
N ILE A 96 -3.00 12.39 9.05
CA ILE A 96 -3.04 11.24 9.96
C ILE A 96 -1.64 10.63 10.04
N GLU A 97 -1.06 10.68 11.24
CA GLU A 97 0.12 9.89 11.56
C GLU A 97 -0.22 8.40 11.57
N LYS A 98 0.68 7.60 11.02
CA LYS A 98 0.54 6.14 11.03
C LYS A 98 1.48 5.57 12.06
N ASN A 99 0.92 4.77 12.95
CA ASN A 99 1.70 4.01 13.92
C ASN A 99 2.72 3.13 13.22
N GLU A 100 3.85 2.97 13.90
CA GLU A 100 4.85 2.00 13.53
C GLU A 100 4.24 0.60 13.51
N ARG A 101 4.69 -0.19 12.54
CA ARG A 101 4.22 -1.57 12.40
C ARG A 101 5.34 -2.44 11.86
N TRP A 102 5.31 -3.70 12.22
CA TRP A 102 6.12 -4.71 11.56
C TRP A 102 5.74 -4.85 10.09
N SER A 103 6.75 -4.94 9.23
CA SER A 103 6.59 -5.13 7.80
C SER A 103 7.48 -6.25 7.32
N LEU A 104 6.86 -7.26 6.73
CA LEU A 104 7.51 -8.36 6.03
C LEU A 104 7.54 -8.07 4.52
N LYS A 105 8.71 -8.15 3.90
CA LYS A 105 8.93 -7.91 2.47
C LYS A 105 9.92 -8.91 1.90
N VAL A 106 9.65 -9.37 0.69
CA VAL A 106 10.62 -10.07 -0.16
C VAL A 106 10.98 -9.13 -1.31
N LYS A 107 12.26 -8.74 -1.39
CA LYS A 107 12.79 -7.90 -2.47
C LYS A 107 13.62 -8.77 -3.41
N LYS A 108 13.64 -8.42 -4.69
CA LYS A 108 14.55 -8.97 -5.69
C LYS A 108 15.54 -7.89 -6.08
#